data_AF-A0A455SPB7-F1
#
_entry.id   AF-A0A455SPB7-F1
#
_cell.length_a   1.000
_cell.length_b   1.000
_cell.length_c   1.000
_cell.angle_alpha   90.00
_cell.angle_beta   90.00
_cell.angle_gamma   90.00
#
_symmetry.space_group_name_H-M   'P 1'
#
loop_
_entity.id
_entity.type
_entity.pdbx_description
1 polymer ?
#
loop_
_entity_poly.entity_id
_entity_poly.type
_entity_poly.pdbx_seq_one_letter_code
_entity_poly.pdbx_strand_id
1 'polypeptide(L)'
;MVEKDYTVKAGDYTLYSGSDPQEARRVFLEAANDPAYFECRIQLLKGDQLLGEFLERIGHRQQDKELLKSIEKEGEKNEADDLEQ
;
A
#
# COMPACT_ATOMS: atom_id res chain seq x y z
N MET A 1 27.22 13.60 -14.71
CA MET A 1 26.35 12.73 -13.89
C MET A 1 24.93 13.10 -14.24
N VAL A 2 24.07 12.14 -14.62
CA VAL A 2 22.65 12.43 -14.84
C VAL A 2 22.03 12.59 -13.45
N GLU A 3 21.57 13.78 -13.12
CA GLU A 3 20.89 14.07 -11.86
C GLU A 3 19.64 13.18 -11.80
N LYS A 4 19.57 12.31 -10.79
CA LYS A 4 18.38 11.50 -10.54
C LYS A 4 17.38 12.38 -9.84
N ASP A 5 16.64 13.14 -10.64
CA ASP A 5 15.69 14.11 -10.12
C ASP A 5 14.53 13.44 -9.40
N TYR A 6 14.02 12.30 -9.88
CA TYR A 6 12.79 11.70 -9.39
C TYR A 6 13.02 10.32 -8.78
N THR A 7 12.34 10.07 -7.65
CA THR A 7 12.32 8.75 -7.00
C THR A 7 10.89 8.38 -6.63
N VAL A 8 10.48 7.15 -6.94
CA VAL A 8 9.23 6.55 -6.46
C VAL A 8 9.56 5.46 -5.45
N LYS A 9 9.02 5.58 -4.24
CA LYS A 9 9.18 4.60 -3.17
C LYS A 9 7.85 3.97 -2.79
N ALA A 10 7.87 2.72 -2.37
CA ALA A 10 6.77 2.04 -1.68
C ALA A 10 7.35 1.46 -0.38
N GLY A 11 7.15 2.15 0.75
CA GLY A 11 7.87 1.85 1.98
C GLY A 11 9.39 1.91 1.77
N ASP A 12 10.08 0.81 2.08
CA ASP A 12 11.53 0.68 1.92
C ASP A 12 11.97 0.35 0.47
N TYR A 13 11.03 0.01 -0.41
CA TYR A 13 11.33 -0.35 -1.80
C TYR A 13 11.43 0.88 -2.69
N THR A 14 12.47 0.95 -3.52
CA THR A 14 12.57 1.95 -4.59
C THR A 14 12.06 1.33 -5.89
N LEU A 15 10.91 1.82 -6.38
CA LEU A 15 10.27 1.33 -7.60
C LEU A 15 10.81 2.02 -8.85
N TYR A 16 11.24 3.27 -8.71
CA TYR A 16 11.84 4.04 -9.81
C TYR A 16 12.84 5.06 -9.27
N SER A 17 13.92 5.29 -10.02
CA SER A 17 14.90 6.34 -9.75
C SER A 17 15.53 6.82 -11.06
N GLY A 18 15.21 8.03 -11.48
CA GLY A 18 15.59 8.56 -12.79
C GLY A 18 15.24 10.02 -12.98
N SER A 19 15.50 10.55 -14.18
CA SER A 19 15.29 11.96 -14.52
C SER A 19 14.02 12.22 -15.35
N ASP A 20 13.34 11.17 -15.82
CA ASP A 20 12.11 11.33 -16.60
C ASP A 20 10.89 11.48 -15.66
N PRO A 21 10.21 12.66 -15.66
CA PRO A 21 9.03 12.89 -14.85
C PRO A 21 7.80 12.10 -15.31
N GLN A 22 7.67 11.80 -16.61
CA GLN A 22 6.53 11.03 -17.13
C GLN A 22 6.61 9.59 -16.67
N GLU A 23 7.81 9.00 -16.72
CA GLU A 23 8.04 7.64 -16.24
C GLU A 23 7.88 7.56 -14.72
N ALA A 24 8.41 8.54 -13.97
CA ALA A 24 8.18 8.62 -12.53
C ALA A 24 6.69 8.68 -12.18
N ARG A 25 5.91 9.49 -12.92
CA ARG A 25 4.46 9.60 -12.74
C ARG A 25 3.76 8.29 -13.10
N ARG A 26 4.18 7.62 -14.18
CA ARG A 26 3.62 6.32 -14.59
C ARG A 26 3.80 5.29 -13.48
N VAL A 27 5.03 5.10 -13.00
CA VAL A 27 5.34 4.14 -11.93
C VAL A 27 4.60 4.48 -10.63
N PHE A 28 4.51 5.77 -10.28
CA PHE A 28 3.77 6.21 -9.10
C PHE A 28 2.27 5.83 -9.15
N LEU A 29 1.63 6.02 -10.31
CA LEU A 29 0.22 5.68 -10.50
C LEU A 29 -0.01 4.17 -10.66
N GLU A 30 0.90 3.45 -11.32
CA GLU A 30 0.85 1.99 -11.42
C GLU A 30 0.96 1.35 -10.02
N ALA A 31 1.92 1.78 -9.21
CA ALA A 31 2.10 1.30 -7.84
C ALA A 31 0.86 1.52 -6.97
N ALA A 32 0.19 2.66 -7.12
CA ALA A 32 -1.04 2.96 -6.39
C ALA A 32 -2.23 2.05 -6.73
N ASN A 33 -2.19 1.39 -7.88
CA ASN A 33 -3.22 0.47 -8.36
C ASN A 33 -2.83 -1.00 -8.21
N ASP A 34 -1.58 -1.31 -7.88
CA ASP A 34 -1.10 -2.67 -7.69
C ASP A 34 -1.31 -3.13 -6.24
N PRO A 35 -2.11 -4.19 -6.01
CA PRO A 35 -2.34 -4.75 -4.68
C PRO A 35 -1.08 -5.12 -3.90
N ALA A 36 0.04 -5.38 -4.59
CA ALA A 36 1.32 -5.68 -3.96
C ALA A 36 1.85 -4.53 -3.08
N TYR A 37 1.43 -3.29 -3.33
CA TYR A 37 1.87 -2.11 -2.57
C TYR A 37 0.77 -1.48 -1.72
N PHE A 38 -0.40 -2.11 -1.58
CA PHE A 38 -1.50 -1.53 -0.79
C PHE A 38 -1.19 -1.42 0.69
N GLU A 39 -0.27 -2.23 1.21
CA GLU A 39 0.24 -2.11 2.58
C GLU A 39 1.38 -1.09 2.72
N CYS A 40 1.81 -0.46 1.62
CA CYS A 40 2.91 0.48 1.62
C CYS A 40 2.41 1.92 1.49
N ARG A 41 3.09 2.85 2.15
CA ARG A 41 3.03 4.27 1.79
C ARG A 41 3.84 4.46 0.51
N ILE A 42 3.20 4.95 -0.54
CA ILE A 42 3.84 5.19 -1.84
C ILE A 42 4.15 6.67 -1.96
N GLN A 43 5.39 7.02 -2.28
CA GLN A 43 5.86 8.41 -2.33
C GLN A 43 6.52 8.72 -3.66
N LEU A 44 6.18 9.86 -4.24
CA LEU A 44 6.88 10.46 -5.38
C LEU A 44 7.71 11.66 -4.88
N LEU A 45 9.02 11.57 -5.06
CA LEU A 45 10.00 12.55 -4.61
C LEU A 45 10.68 13.20 -5.81
N LYS A 46 11.01 14.50 -5.70
CA LYS A 46 11.98 15.17 -6.54
C LYS A 46 13.17 15.64 -5.69
N GLY A 47 14.32 14.96 -5.78
CA GLY A 47 15.35 15.05 -4.75
C GLY A 47 14.79 14.67 -3.39
N ASP A 48 14.88 15.57 -2.42
CA ASP A 48 14.29 15.41 -1.07
C ASP A 48 12.86 15.97 -0.96
N GLN A 49 12.34 16.61 -2.02
CA GLN A 49 11.01 17.20 -2.00
C GLN A 49 9.92 16.16 -2.28
N LEU A 50 8.97 16.01 -1.36
CA LEU A 50 7.76 15.22 -1.59
C LEU A 50 6.81 15.95 -2.55
N LEU A 51 6.51 15.32 -3.68
CA LEU A 51 5.58 15.84 -4.69
C LEU A 51 4.18 15.23 -4.54
N GLY A 52 4.08 14.00 -4.05
CA GLY A 52 2.80 13.33 -3.86
C GLY A 52 2.96 12.02 -3.10
N GLU A 53 1.87 11.58 -2.47
CA GLU A 53 1.83 10.32 -1.76
C GLU A 53 0.47 9.64 -1.82
N PHE A 54 0.51 8.31 -1.80
CA PHE A 54 -0.63 7.47 -1.47
C PHE A 54 -0.37 6.83 -0.11
N LEU A 55 -1.35 6.95 0.78
CA LEU A 55 -1.32 6.28 2.07
C LEU A 55 -1.61 4.79 1.89
N GLU A 56 -1.17 4.02 2.88
CA GLU A 56 -1.50 2.61 3.02
C GLU A 56 -3.02 2.43 3.05
N ARG A 57 -3.50 1.37 2.40
CA ARG A 57 -4.92 1.02 2.41
C ARG A 57 -5.22 0.16 3.65
N ILE A 58 -6.11 0.67 4.50
CA ILE A 58 -6.61 -0.05 5.69
C ILE A 58 -7.21 -1.39 5.26
N GLY A 59 -6.91 -2.48 5.97
CA GLY A 59 -7.36 -3.83 5.62
C GLY A 59 -6.33 -4.67 4.86
N HIS A 60 -5.28 -4.03 4.33
CA HIS A 60 -4.25 -4.73 3.55
C HIS A 60 -3.01 -5.09 4.36
N ARG A 61 -2.82 -4.49 5.54
CA ARG A 61 -1.76 -4.89 6.47
C ARG A 61 -2.02 -6.30 6.96
N GLN A 62 -0.95 -7.08 7.18
CA GLN A 62 -1.09 -8.44 7.70
C GLN A 62 -1.85 -8.48 9.05
N GLN A 63 -1.66 -7.47 9.90
CA GLN A 63 -2.39 -7.31 11.16
C GLN A 63 -3.90 -7.07 10.96
N ASP A 64 -4.30 -6.29 9.95
CA ASP A 64 -5.72 -6.05 9.65
C ASP A 64 -6.40 -7.33 9.15
N LYS A 65 -5.67 -8.14 8.35
CA LYS A 65 -6.16 -9.44 7.87
C LYS A 65 -6.35 -10.44 9.01
N GLU A 66 -5.48 -10.42 10.02
CA GLU A 66 -5.62 -11.27 11.21
C GLU A 66 -6.76 -10.82 12.12
N LEU A 67 -6.96 -9.51 12.27
CA LEU A 67 -8.11 -8.95 13.00
C LEU A 67 -9.43 -9.33 12.33
N LEU A 68 -9.54 -9.16 11.01
CA LEU A 68 -10.73 -9.53 10.23
C LEU A 68 -11.08 -11.02 10.40
N LYS A 69 -10.09 -11.91 10.26
CA LYS A 69 -10.28 -13.35 10.49
C LYS A 69 -10.72 -13.70 11.91
N SER A 70 -10.31 -12.91 12.90
CA SER A 70 -10.68 -13.14 14.30
C SER A 70 -12.14 -12.75 14.55
N ILE A 71 -12.61 -11.66 13.94
CA ILE A 71 -14.01 -11.20 14.01
C ILE A 71 -14.95 -12.19 13.29
N GLU A 72 -14.56 -12.70 12.11
CA GLU A 72 -15.35 -13.72 11.38
C GLU A 72 -15.53 -15.01 12.20
N LYS A 73 -14.47 -15.46 12.88
CA LYS A 73 -14.51 -16.63 13.77
C LYS A 73 -15.38 -16.46 15.02
N GLU A 74 -15.58 -15.23 15.49
CA GLU A 74 -16.51 -14.95 16.59
C GLU A 74 -17.97 -14.92 16.10
N GLY A 75 -18.21 -14.51 14.85
CA GLY A 75 -19.54 -14.55 14.23
C GLY A 75 -20.09 -15.98 14.07
N GLU A 76 -19.28 -16.93 13.58
CA GLU A 76 -19.70 -18.33 13.38
C GLU A 76 -20.01 -19.08 14.69
N LYS A 77 -19.38 -18.70 15.81
CA LYS A 77 -19.65 -19.34 17.12
C LYS A 77 -21.02 -18.97 17.68
N ASN A 78 -21.50 -17.76 17.40
CA ASN A 78 -22.76 -17.28 17.94
C ASN A 78 -23.98 -17.81 17.17
N GLU A 79 -23.83 -18.20 15.89
CA GLU A 79 -24.92 -18.83 15.10
C GLU A 79 -25.13 -20.31 15.46
N ALA A 80 -24.12 -21.00 15.99
CA ALA A 80 -24.23 -22.39 16.42
C ALA A 80 -24.99 -22.55 17.76
N ASP A 81 -24.92 -21.55 18.65
CA ASP A 81 -25.61 -21.56 19.95
C ASP A 81 -27.11 -21.19 19.84
N ASP A 82 -27.52 -20.47 18.78
CA ASP A 82 -28.91 -20.05 18.57
C ASP A 82 -29.77 -21.14 17.88
N LEU A 83 -29.14 -22.23 17.41
CA LEU A 83 -29.81 -23.39 16.80
C LEU A 83 -30.02 -24.57 17.77
N GLU A 84 -29.55 -24.47 19.02
CA GLU A 84 -29.73 -25.49 20.08
C GLU A 84 -30.72 -25.07 21.20
N GLN A 85 -31.65 -24.14 20.95
CA GLN A 85 -32.73 -23.77 21.90
C GLN A 85 -34.12 -24.25 21.47
#